data_AF-A0A1J4XSA2-F1
#
_entry.id   AF-A0A1J4XSA2-F1
#
_cell.length_a   1.000
_cell.length_b   1.000
_cell.length_c   1.000
_cell.angle_alpha   90.00
_cell.angle_beta   90.00
_cell.angle_gamma   90.00
#
_symmetry.space_group_name_H-M   'P 1'
#
loop_
_entity.id
_entity.type
_entity.pdbx_description
1 polymer ?
#
loop_
_entity_poly.entity_id
_entity_poly.type
_entity_poly.pdbx_seq_one_letter_code
_entity_poly.pdbx_strand_id
1 'polypeptide(L)'
;MKLIKCLKHAFGMVLHSKVRSWLTILGIVIGVASVVAIMSIGGSMQDTMTEQLGGLGGDILTLTAGFSRGMSMFGMGDGGGPEGGGSTATDEEPVLDRTDVQALRAIPDIEAFDTQISGSVEVSYLGKSGSVRLTGVDQKVWSRVTTSEIGEGRMLDSADQNVIVIGGKLAESYFDKPIGLNQMVTIEENVFRVVGILDDTSTNIYMPIQMAYQMLDDKENGIYDSIVIKVKDEEKLNETIGKIETKLMMIRHVTEKTKDFSISSSKQMQETRSEMMSSMNSFLIAIAAVSLIVGAVGVANSMFTSVLEKTKEIGIMKSIGARNKDILSIFLFNAALIGLVGGFLGVIFGTILSAMLPALMGETSMLRGGTFVSVNSIIIALSVSVIIGIIAGFVPAYQASKLKPVDALRYE
;
A
#
# COMPACT_ATOMS: atom_id res chain seq x y z
N MET A 1 35.49 16.19 -33.02
CA MET A 1 36.32 15.12 -32.42
C MET A 1 35.47 13.87 -32.24
N LYS A 2 35.95 12.67 -32.60
CA LYS A 2 35.16 11.42 -32.52
C LYS A 2 34.76 11.13 -31.06
N LEU A 3 33.47 10.90 -30.79
CA LEU A 3 32.87 10.58 -29.48
C LEU A 3 33.73 9.62 -28.61
N ILE A 4 34.36 8.65 -29.25
CA ILE A 4 35.27 7.66 -28.63
C ILE A 4 36.44 8.30 -27.88
N LYS A 5 36.99 9.41 -28.38
CA LYS A 5 38.08 10.13 -27.71
C LYS A 5 37.59 10.87 -26.46
N CYS A 6 36.37 11.42 -26.48
CA CYS A 6 35.77 12.06 -25.30
C CYS A 6 35.50 11.03 -24.20
N LEU A 7 34.97 9.86 -24.56
CA LEU A 7 34.71 8.77 -23.61
C LEU A 7 36.00 8.27 -22.95
N LYS A 8 37.07 8.07 -23.74
CA LYS A 8 38.38 7.63 -23.24
C LYS A 8 39.01 8.66 -22.29
N HIS A 9 38.84 9.96 -22.57
CA HIS A 9 39.34 11.03 -21.70
C HIS A 9 38.55 11.15 -20.39
N ALA A 10 37.21 11.02 -20.45
CA ALA A 10 36.36 11.04 -19.26
C ALA A 10 36.69 9.88 -18.31
N PHE A 11 36.91 8.67 -18.85
CA PHE A 11 37.27 7.51 -18.04
C PHE A 11 38.63 7.69 -17.33
N GLY A 12 39.62 8.29 -18.01
CA GLY A 12 40.92 8.61 -17.41
C GLY A 12 40.85 9.64 -16.28
N MET A 13 39.87 10.56 -16.31
CA MET A 13 39.67 11.56 -15.25
C MET A 13 39.11 10.95 -13.96
N VAL A 14 38.20 9.97 -14.05
CA VAL A 14 37.62 9.30 -12.87
C VAL A 14 38.67 8.48 -12.11
N LEU A 15 39.61 7.85 -12.82
CA LEU A 15 40.65 7.00 -12.21
C LEU A 15 41.76 7.77 -11.48
N HIS A 16 41.98 9.05 -11.79
CA HIS A 16 43.13 9.81 -11.29
C HIS A 16 42.90 10.48 -9.91
N SER A 17 41.64 10.62 -9.45
CA SER A 17 41.26 11.20 -8.16
C SER A 17 40.36 10.25 -7.33
N LYS A 18 40.92 9.07 -7.01
CA LYS A 18 40.20 7.90 -6.45
C LYS A 18 39.27 8.21 -5.27
N VAL A 19 39.70 8.99 -4.29
CA VAL A 19 38.90 9.24 -3.07
C VAL A 19 37.71 10.19 -3.33
N ARG A 20 37.92 11.23 -4.14
CA ARG A 20 36.88 12.24 -4.40
C ARG A 20 35.82 11.74 -5.37
N SER A 21 36.24 11.08 -6.45
CA SER A 21 35.31 10.43 -7.38
C SER A 21 34.50 9.34 -6.66
N TRP A 22 35.11 8.61 -5.73
CA TRP A 22 34.37 7.63 -4.92
C TRP A 22 33.31 8.29 -4.03
N LEU A 23 33.65 9.39 -3.35
CA LEU A 23 32.72 10.07 -2.44
C LEU A 23 31.52 10.69 -3.17
N THR A 24 31.71 11.21 -4.38
CA THR A 24 30.61 11.76 -5.20
C THR A 24 29.75 10.68 -5.83
N ILE A 25 30.37 9.60 -6.32
CA ILE A 25 29.64 8.43 -6.79
C ILE A 25 28.80 7.86 -5.63
N LEU A 26 29.33 7.80 -4.41
CA LEU A 26 28.61 7.31 -3.23
C LEU A 26 27.31 8.10 -2.96
N GLY A 27 27.34 9.43 -3.09
CA GLY A 27 26.13 10.26 -2.93
C GLY A 27 25.04 9.92 -3.96
N ILE A 28 25.42 9.70 -5.22
CA ILE A 28 24.48 9.25 -6.26
C ILE A 28 24.01 7.83 -6.00
N VAL A 29 24.92 6.93 -5.60
CA VAL A 29 24.60 5.53 -5.28
C VAL A 29 23.55 5.45 -4.18
N ILE A 30 23.73 6.20 -3.08
CA ILE A 30 22.76 6.23 -1.98
C ILE A 30 21.42 6.80 -2.46
N GLY A 31 21.43 7.92 -3.19
CA GLY A 31 20.21 8.52 -3.73
C GLY A 31 19.43 7.58 -4.64
N VAL A 32 20.11 6.95 -5.61
CA VAL A 32 19.49 6.02 -6.57
C VAL A 32 19.08 4.71 -5.89
N ALA A 33 19.87 4.18 -4.96
CA ALA A 33 19.50 2.99 -4.19
C ALA A 33 18.21 3.22 -3.39
N SER A 34 18.09 4.39 -2.73
CA SER A 34 16.87 4.77 -2.02
C SER A 34 15.66 4.87 -2.94
N VAL A 35 15.80 5.50 -4.12
CA VAL A 35 14.72 5.59 -5.13
C VAL A 35 14.26 4.19 -5.54
N VAL A 36 15.20 3.30 -5.90
CA VAL A 36 14.88 1.95 -6.35
C VAL A 36 14.20 1.14 -5.25
N ALA A 37 14.70 1.24 -4.01
CA ALA A 37 14.09 0.57 -2.88
C ALA A 37 12.66 1.06 -2.62
N ILE A 38 12.45 2.38 -2.58
CA ILE A 38 11.13 3.00 -2.38
C ILE A 38 10.15 2.59 -3.48
N MET A 39 10.55 2.65 -4.76
CA MET A 39 9.67 2.27 -5.87
C MET A 39 9.32 0.78 -5.84
N SER A 40 10.26 -0.07 -5.45
CA SER A 40 10.04 -1.52 -5.38
C SER A 40 9.11 -1.88 -4.23
N ILE A 41 9.31 -1.28 -3.05
CA ILE A 41 8.44 -1.47 -1.87
C ILE A 41 7.04 -0.91 -2.16
N GLY A 42 6.96 0.34 -2.64
CA GLY A 42 5.68 0.99 -2.94
C GLY A 42 4.88 0.24 -4.00
N GLY A 43 5.53 -0.23 -5.07
CA GLY A 43 4.88 -1.06 -6.08
C GLY A 43 4.39 -2.39 -5.52
N SER A 44 5.24 -3.11 -4.77
CA SER A 44 4.85 -4.42 -4.20
C SER A 44 3.73 -4.29 -3.17
N MET A 45 3.72 -3.23 -2.36
CA MET A 45 2.62 -2.93 -1.44
C MET A 45 1.33 -2.61 -2.18
N GLN A 46 1.41 -1.84 -3.27
CA GLN A 46 0.25 -1.53 -4.11
C GLN A 46 -0.32 -2.80 -4.73
N ASP A 47 0.52 -3.67 -5.31
CA ASP A 47 0.08 -4.91 -5.95
C ASP A 47 -0.54 -5.88 -4.94
N THR A 48 0.14 -6.10 -3.79
CA THR A 48 -0.38 -6.95 -2.71
C THR A 48 -1.72 -6.44 -2.20
N MET A 49 -1.88 -5.11 -2.11
CA MET A 49 -3.16 -4.51 -1.72
C MET A 49 -4.19 -4.66 -2.82
N THR A 50 -3.88 -4.41 -4.09
CA THR A 50 -4.82 -4.60 -5.20
C THR A 50 -5.31 -6.04 -5.26
N GLU A 51 -4.45 -7.03 -4.98
CA GLU A 51 -4.83 -8.43 -4.88
C GLU A 51 -5.76 -8.69 -3.68
N GLN A 52 -5.43 -8.16 -2.50
CA GLN A 52 -6.32 -8.22 -1.31
C GLN A 52 -7.66 -7.49 -1.52
N LEU A 53 -7.67 -6.41 -2.30
CA LEU A 53 -8.83 -5.60 -2.59
C LEU A 53 -9.70 -6.22 -3.70
N GLY A 54 -9.10 -6.92 -4.66
CA GLY A 54 -9.79 -7.63 -5.73
C GLY A 54 -10.77 -8.69 -5.22
N GLY A 55 -10.50 -9.25 -4.04
CA GLY A 55 -11.39 -10.19 -3.34
C GLY A 55 -12.51 -9.55 -2.52
N LEU A 56 -12.69 -8.22 -2.51
CA LEU A 56 -13.67 -7.55 -1.63
C LEU A 56 -15.04 -7.26 -2.29
N GLY A 57 -15.23 -7.59 -3.57
CA GLY A 57 -16.49 -7.38 -4.31
C GLY A 57 -16.84 -5.89 -4.45
N GLY A 58 -16.61 -5.29 -5.62
CA GLY A 58 -16.90 -3.87 -5.87
C GLY A 58 -18.39 -3.50 -5.74
N ASP A 59 -19.25 -4.50 -5.79
CA ASP A 59 -20.71 -4.46 -5.74
C ASP A 59 -21.29 -4.65 -4.32
N ILE A 60 -20.44 -4.74 -3.29
CA ILE A 60 -20.85 -4.97 -1.91
C ILE A 60 -20.93 -3.67 -1.11
N LEU A 61 -22.06 -3.51 -0.43
CA LEU A 61 -22.33 -2.47 0.56
C LEU A 61 -22.46 -3.12 1.95
N THR A 62 -21.88 -2.50 2.97
CA THR A 62 -22.07 -2.89 4.36
C THR A 62 -22.80 -1.77 5.08
N LEU A 63 -24.01 -2.07 5.52
CA LEU A 63 -24.81 -1.22 6.41
C LEU A 63 -24.46 -1.57 7.86
N THR A 64 -24.05 -0.59 8.65
CA THR A 64 -23.73 -0.75 10.07
C THR A 64 -24.56 0.23 10.90
N ALA A 65 -24.94 -0.20 12.10
CA ALA A 65 -25.62 0.66 13.06
C ALA A 65 -24.65 1.74 13.59
N GLY A 66 -25.15 2.94 13.84
CA GLY A 66 -24.38 4.09 14.29
C GLY A 66 -23.81 4.95 13.17
N PHE A 67 -23.66 6.24 13.46
CA PHE A 67 -23.03 7.19 12.56
C PHE A 67 -21.51 7.15 12.74
N SER A 68 -20.82 6.35 11.92
CA SER A 68 -19.37 6.46 11.77
C SER A 68 -19.06 7.76 11.02
N ARG A 69 -19.04 8.89 11.74
CA ARG A 69 -18.40 10.10 11.23
C ARG A 69 -16.93 9.74 11.06
N GLY A 70 -16.50 9.63 9.81
CA GLY A 70 -15.18 9.15 9.43
C GLY A 70 -14.10 9.63 10.39
N MET A 71 -13.31 8.68 10.90
CA MET A 71 -12.14 8.90 11.74
C MET A 71 -11.30 10.03 11.12
N SER A 72 -11.48 11.27 11.58
CA SER A 72 -10.63 12.37 11.17
C SER A 72 -9.28 12.14 11.83
N MET A 73 -8.36 11.55 11.08
CA MET A 73 -6.94 11.28 11.40
C MET A 73 -6.10 12.56 11.64
N PHE A 74 -6.74 13.67 11.99
CA PHE A 74 -6.12 14.94 12.36
C PHE A 74 -6.81 15.51 13.61
N GLY A 75 -6.68 14.80 14.72
CA GLY A 75 -7.05 15.23 16.06
C GLY A 75 -5.90 14.99 17.03
N MET A 76 -4.72 15.51 16.72
CA MET A 76 -3.58 15.51 17.64
C MET A 76 -3.85 16.57 18.70
N GLY A 77 -4.39 16.18 19.86
CA GLY A 77 -4.76 17.13 20.90
C GLY A 77 -5.23 16.47 22.19
N ASP A 78 -4.25 16.02 22.97
CA ASP A 78 -4.24 15.92 24.43
C ASP A 78 -5.21 14.95 25.14
N GLY A 79 -4.67 14.27 26.14
CA GLY A 79 -5.33 13.19 26.87
C GLY A 79 -6.59 13.65 27.61
N GLY A 80 -7.72 13.09 27.22
CA GLY A 80 -8.99 13.13 27.95
C GLY A 80 -9.96 12.20 27.24
N GLY A 81 -10.57 11.27 27.99
CA GLY A 81 -11.50 10.28 27.44
C GLY A 81 -12.65 10.92 26.63
N PRO A 82 -13.31 10.16 25.76
CA PRO A 82 -14.40 10.69 24.95
C PRO A 82 -15.66 10.90 25.83
N GLU A 83 -15.74 12.05 26.49
CA GLU A 83 -16.99 12.60 27.02
C GLU A 83 -17.53 13.67 26.06
N GLY A 84 -18.72 13.40 25.53
CA GLY A 84 -19.76 14.41 25.27
C GLY A 84 -19.64 15.24 23.98
N GLY A 85 -20.42 14.86 22.96
CA GLY A 85 -20.53 15.63 21.73
C GLY A 85 -21.88 15.49 21.00
N GLY A 86 -22.99 15.79 21.67
CA GLY A 86 -24.25 16.20 21.02
C GLY A 86 -25.32 15.12 20.80
N SER A 87 -25.77 14.47 21.87
CA SER A 87 -26.98 13.65 21.87
C SER A 87 -28.24 14.54 21.86
N THR A 88 -29.01 14.49 20.77
CA THR A 88 -30.47 14.58 20.88
C THR A 88 -30.95 13.20 21.34
N ALA A 89 -31.61 13.17 22.48
CA ALA A 89 -32.01 11.97 23.20
C ALA A 89 -33.04 11.13 22.41
N THR A 90 -32.60 9.97 21.96
CA THR A 90 -33.30 8.70 22.19
C THR A 90 -32.30 7.82 22.92
N ASP A 91 -32.62 7.38 24.14
CA ASP A 91 -31.76 6.59 25.04
C ASP A 91 -31.50 5.14 24.54
N GLU A 92 -31.77 4.87 23.27
CA GLU A 92 -31.57 3.57 22.65
C GLU A 92 -30.34 3.65 21.75
N GLU A 93 -29.38 2.77 21.99
CA GLU A 93 -28.25 2.60 21.08
C GLU A 93 -28.81 2.30 19.68
N PRO A 94 -28.26 2.94 18.63
CA PRO A 94 -28.73 2.69 17.28
C PRO A 94 -28.46 1.23 16.92
N VAL A 95 -29.53 0.49 16.66
CA VAL A 95 -29.50 -0.93 16.28
C VAL A 95 -30.05 -1.12 14.88
N LEU A 96 -29.61 -2.17 14.16
CA LEU A 96 -30.28 -2.64 12.94
C LEU A 96 -31.26 -3.75 13.30
N ASP A 97 -32.48 -3.67 12.80
CA ASP A 97 -33.56 -4.58 13.16
C ASP A 97 -34.21 -5.25 11.93
N ARG A 98 -35.27 -6.03 12.18
CA ARG A 98 -36.05 -6.69 11.13
C ARG A 98 -36.80 -5.71 10.22
N THR A 99 -37.12 -4.51 10.71
CA THR A 99 -37.81 -3.46 9.95
C THR A 99 -36.90 -2.94 8.83
N ASP A 100 -35.61 -2.75 9.11
CA ASP A 100 -34.63 -2.36 8.08
C ASP A 100 -34.49 -3.43 7.00
N VAL A 101 -34.42 -4.69 7.41
CA VAL A 101 -34.37 -5.82 6.48
C VAL A 101 -35.60 -5.82 5.56
N GLN A 102 -36.78 -5.53 6.09
CA GLN A 102 -38.00 -5.42 5.30
C GLN A 102 -37.96 -4.22 4.34
N ALA A 103 -37.39 -3.09 4.76
CA ALA A 103 -37.19 -1.92 3.92
C ALA A 103 -36.30 -2.23 2.70
N LEU A 104 -35.19 -2.92 2.95
CA LEU A 104 -34.21 -3.30 1.92
C LEU A 104 -34.83 -4.24 0.88
N ARG A 105 -35.66 -5.21 1.28
CA ARG A 105 -36.36 -6.13 0.36
C ARG A 105 -37.17 -5.43 -0.74
N ALA A 106 -37.69 -4.24 -0.45
CA ALA A 106 -38.49 -3.49 -1.40
C ALA A 106 -37.66 -2.57 -2.33
N ILE A 107 -36.33 -2.70 -2.36
CA ILE A 107 -35.44 -1.99 -3.30
C ILE A 107 -35.07 -2.96 -4.44
N PRO A 108 -35.43 -2.67 -5.71
CA PRO A 108 -35.23 -3.60 -6.82
C PRO A 108 -33.75 -3.74 -7.25
N ASP A 109 -32.90 -2.79 -6.90
CA ASP A 109 -31.48 -2.75 -7.28
C ASP A 109 -30.60 -3.70 -6.44
N ILE A 110 -31.15 -4.21 -5.32
CA ILE A 110 -30.48 -5.19 -4.45
C ILE A 110 -30.66 -6.60 -5.04
N GLU A 111 -29.55 -7.33 -5.18
CA GLU A 111 -29.54 -8.73 -5.62
C GLU A 111 -29.81 -9.67 -4.44
N ALA A 112 -29.05 -9.50 -3.37
CA ALA A 112 -29.12 -10.28 -2.15
C ALA A 112 -28.64 -9.45 -0.96
N PHE A 113 -29.05 -9.80 0.25
CA PHE A 113 -28.49 -9.24 1.47
C PHE A 113 -28.38 -10.33 2.52
N ASP A 114 -27.36 -10.22 3.37
CA ASP A 114 -27.05 -11.12 4.47
C ASP A 114 -27.02 -10.30 5.76
N THR A 115 -27.76 -10.77 6.76
CA THR A 115 -27.77 -10.16 8.10
C THR A 115 -26.68 -10.80 8.94
N GLN A 116 -25.81 -10.00 9.55
CA GLN A 116 -24.67 -10.50 10.29
C GLN A 116 -24.65 -10.00 11.72
N ILE A 117 -24.29 -10.91 12.62
CA ILE A 117 -23.86 -10.60 13.98
C ILE A 117 -22.42 -11.04 14.13
N SER A 118 -21.63 -10.31 14.90
CA SER A 118 -20.24 -10.63 15.15
C SER A 118 -19.86 -10.40 16.59
N GLY A 119 -19.00 -11.26 17.11
CA GLY A 119 -18.40 -11.10 18.43
C GLY A 119 -17.08 -11.85 18.53
N SER A 120 -16.39 -11.65 19.65
CA SER A 120 -15.16 -12.39 19.95
C SER A 120 -15.51 -13.54 20.87
N VAL A 121 -15.07 -14.76 20.54
CA VAL A 121 -15.32 -15.97 21.33
C VAL A 121 -14.02 -16.71 21.60
N GLU A 122 -13.98 -17.48 22.68
CA GLU A 122 -12.88 -18.39 22.94
C GLU A 122 -13.06 -19.69 22.14
N VAL A 123 -12.03 -20.06 21.38
CA VAL A 123 -12.01 -21.26 20.55
C VAL A 123 -10.91 -22.17 21.04
N SER A 124 -11.28 -23.41 21.39
CA SER A 124 -10.36 -24.45 21.82
C SER A 124 -10.23 -25.57 20.79
N TYR A 125 -9.00 -25.88 20.43
CA TYR A 125 -8.65 -26.98 19.53
C TYR A 125 -7.44 -27.75 20.08
N LEU A 126 -7.60 -29.06 20.28
CA LEU A 126 -6.57 -29.96 20.81
C LEU A 126 -5.89 -29.47 22.10
N GLY A 127 -6.65 -28.83 23.00
CA GLY A 127 -6.15 -28.35 24.29
C GLY A 127 -5.43 -27.01 24.25
N LYS A 128 -5.45 -26.31 23.11
CA LYS A 128 -5.06 -24.90 23.01
C LYS A 128 -6.26 -24.03 22.75
N SER A 129 -6.34 -22.92 23.47
CA SER A 129 -7.37 -21.91 23.29
C SER A 129 -6.82 -20.66 22.62
N GLY A 130 -7.67 -19.96 21.88
CA GLY A 130 -7.40 -18.62 21.37
C GLY A 130 -8.69 -17.83 21.16
N SER A 131 -8.59 -16.50 21.22
CA SER A 131 -9.74 -15.64 20.95
C SER A 131 -9.86 -15.37 19.45
N VAL A 132 -11.03 -15.67 18.90
CA VAL A 132 -11.30 -15.63 17.47
C VAL A 132 -12.60 -14.87 17.23
N ARG A 133 -12.67 -14.13 16.12
CA ARG A 133 -13.91 -13.46 15.70
C ARG A 133 -14.88 -14.48 15.10
N LEU A 134 -16.07 -14.56 15.68
CA LEU A 134 -17.19 -15.34 15.20
C LEU A 134 -18.17 -14.41 14.50
N THR A 135 -18.65 -14.85 13.33
CA THR A 135 -19.67 -14.15 12.54
C THR A 135 -20.83 -15.10 12.27
N GLY A 136 -22.01 -14.72 12.72
CA GLY A 136 -23.27 -15.38 12.41
C GLY A 136 -23.80 -14.89 11.07
N VAL A 137 -24.12 -15.80 10.15
CA VAL A 137 -24.58 -15.49 8.79
C VAL A 137 -25.89 -16.21 8.47
N ASP A 138 -26.68 -15.68 7.53
CA ASP A 138 -27.85 -16.37 6.99
C ASP A 138 -27.39 -17.38 5.92
N GLN A 139 -27.47 -18.66 6.28
CA GLN A 139 -27.06 -19.80 5.47
C GLN A 139 -27.67 -19.82 4.06
N LYS A 140 -28.86 -19.25 3.87
CA LYS A 140 -29.58 -19.28 2.58
C LYS A 140 -28.99 -18.34 1.55
N VAL A 141 -28.40 -17.24 2.01
CA VAL A 141 -28.01 -16.09 1.18
C VAL A 141 -26.53 -15.79 1.26
N TRP A 142 -25.85 -16.20 2.34
CA TRP A 142 -24.43 -15.93 2.55
C TRP A 142 -23.57 -16.37 1.37
N SER A 143 -23.86 -17.53 0.76
CA SER A 143 -23.14 -18.03 -0.42
C SER A 143 -23.18 -17.14 -1.65
N ARG A 144 -24.17 -16.24 -1.75
CA ARG A 144 -24.34 -15.30 -2.87
C ARG A 144 -23.73 -13.93 -2.60
N VAL A 145 -23.54 -13.60 -1.31
CA VAL A 145 -23.09 -12.30 -0.82
C VAL A 145 -21.61 -12.34 -0.43
N THR A 146 -21.12 -13.47 0.08
CA THR A 146 -19.70 -13.64 0.42
C THR A 146 -18.82 -13.56 -0.83
N THR A 147 -17.64 -12.97 -0.67
CA THR A 147 -16.63 -12.88 -1.73
C THR A 147 -15.54 -13.93 -1.61
N SER A 148 -15.41 -14.55 -0.43
CA SER A 148 -14.44 -15.63 -0.21
C SER A 148 -14.91 -16.91 -0.91
N GLU A 149 -14.03 -17.49 -1.72
CA GLU A 149 -14.23 -18.81 -2.30
C GLU A 149 -13.92 -19.92 -1.28
N ILE A 150 -14.45 -21.11 -1.52
CA ILE A 150 -14.10 -22.29 -0.73
C ILE A 150 -12.84 -22.92 -1.28
N GLY A 151 -11.82 -23.03 -0.44
CA GLY A 151 -10.64 -23.84 -0.72
C GLY A 151 -10.93 -25.32 -0.53
N GLU A 152 -11.52 -25.69 0.61
CA GLU A 152 -11.86 -27.08 0.93
C GLU A 152 -13.28 -27.23 1.50
N GLY A 153 -14.00 -28.28 1.11
CA GLY A 153 -15.29 -28.65 1.70
C GLY A 153 -16.49 -28.00 1.02
N ARG A 154 -17.44 -27.45 1.79
CA ARG A 154 -18.67 -26.83 1.27
C ARG A 154 -19.14 -25.65 2.12
N MET A 155 -19.98 -24.80 1.52
CA MET A 155 -20.60 -23.68 2.24
C MET A 155 -21.67 -24.20 3.20
N LEU A 156 -22.09 -23.33 4.12
CA LEU A 156 -23.23 -23.59 4.99
C LEU A 156 -24.48 -23.81 4.15
N ASP A 157 -25.25 -24.85 4.49
CA ASP A 157 -26.55 -25.15 3.90
C ASP A 157 -27.67 -24.81 4.90
N SER A 158 -28.89 -24.63 4.43
CA SER A 158 -30.06 -24.25 5.23
C SER A 158 -30.45 -25.28 6.31
N ALA A 159 -29.98 -26.52 6.19
CA ALA A 159 -30.27 -27.61 7.13
C ALA A 159 -29.18 -27.76 8.21
N ASP A 160 -28.09 -27.02 8.10
CA ASP A 160 -26.97 -27.14 9.02
C ASP A 160 -27.27 -26.43 10.36
N GLN A 161 -26.77 -26.97 11.47
CA GLN A 161 -26.90 -26.34 12.79
C GLN A 161 -25.54 -26.28 13.49
N ASN A 162 -24.99 -27.42 13.94
CA ASN A 162 -23.74 -27.47 14.70
C ASN A 162 -22.51 -27.62 13.80
N VAL A 163 -22.40 -26.78 12.79
CA VAL A 163 -21.27 -26.77 11.86
C VAL A 163 -20.75 -25.37 11.65
N ILE A 164 -19.47 -25.29 11.28
CA ILE A 164 -18.77 -24.04 11.04
C ILE A 164 -17.99 -24.09 9.73
N VAL A 165 -17.85 -22.93 9.12
CA VAL A 165 -16.88 -22.65 8.06
C VAL A 165 -15.81 -21.75 8.64
N ILE A 166 -14.54 -22.03 8.37
CA ILE A 166 -13.41 -21.30 8.97
C ILE A 166 -12.59 -20.60 7.88
N GLY A 167 -11.98 -19.47 8.23
CA GLY A 167 -11.01 -18.78 7.39
C GLY A 167 -9.72 -19.59 7.19
N GLY A 168 -9.07 -19.43 6.03
CA GLY A 168 -7.89 -20.22 5.67
C GLY A 168 -6.72 -20.03 6.65
N LYS A 169 -6.50 -18.79 7.11
CA LYS A 169 -5.43 -18.50 8.08
C LYS A 169 -5.68 -19.12 9.45
N LEU A 170 -6.95 -19.19 9.88
CA LEU A 170 -7.35 -19.90 11.11
C LEU A 170 -7.06 -21.40 11.00
N ALA A 171 -7.36 -21.97 9.82
CA ALA A 171 -7.14 -23.39 9.56
C ALA A 171 -5.67 -23.78 9.54
N GLU A 172 -4.79 -22.97 8.92
CA GLU A 172 -3.40 -23.37 8.69
C GLU A 172 -2.42 -22.99 9.80
N SER A 173 -2.55 -21.78 10.35
CA SER A 173 -1.44 -21.11 11.04
C SER A 173 -1.75 -20.61 12.45
N TYR A 174 -3.03 -20.58 12.84
CA TYR A 174 -3.44 -20.01 14.12
C TYR A 174 -3.15 -20.96 15.30
N PHE A 175 -3.34 -22.26 15.10
CA PHE A 175 -3.02 -23.30 16.09
C PHE A 175 -1.77 -24.09 15.68
N ASP A 176 -1.14 -24.79 16.63
CA ASP A 176 0.07 -25.60 16.38
C ASP A 176 -0.12 -26.69 15.32
N LYS A 177 -1.36 -27.16 15.16
CA LYS A 177 -1.75 -28.15 14.17
C LYS A 177 -2.86 -27.56 13.30
N PRO A 178 -2.84 -27.83 11.99
CA PRO A 178 -3.87 -27.33 11.12
C PRO A 178 -5.23 -27.95 11.45
N ILE A 179 -6.28 -27.15 11.30
CA ILE A 179 -7.67 -27.59 11.38
C ILE A 179 -8.13 -27.99 9.98
N GLY A 180 -8.40 -29.28 9.79
CA GLY A 180 -8.91 -29.84 8.53
C GLY A 180 -10.42 -30.05 8.53
N LEU A 181 -10.94 -30.45 7.37
CA LEU A 181 -12.35 -30.80 7.21
C LEU A 181 -12.79 -31.92 8.17
N ASN A 182 -14.06 -31.82 8.62
CA ASN A 182 -14.72 -32.74 9.54
C ASN A 182 -14.09 -32.84 10.94
N GLN A 183 -13.14 -31.97 11.27
CA GLN A 183 -12.61 -31.89 12.62
C GLN A 183 -13.58 -31.14 13.55
N MET A 184 -13.50 -31.48 14.83
CA MET A 184 -14.29 -30.88 15.88
C MET A 184 -13.49 -29.76 16.54
N VAL A 185 -14.12 -28.59 16.64
CA VAL A 185 -13.58 -27.41 17.30
C VAL A 185 -14.56 -27.04 18.40
N THR A 186 -14.04 -26.77 19.60
CA THR A 186 -14.87 -26.32 20.71
C THR A 186 -14.89 -24.80 20.68
N ILE A 187 -16.08 -24.21 20.67
CA ILE A 187 -16.29 -22.76 20.77
C ILE A 187 -17.07 -22.55 22.05
N GLU A 188 -16.51 -21.78 22.98
CA GLU A 188 -16.98 -21.71 24.36
C GLU A 188 -17.07 -23.12 24.98
N GLU A 189 -18.28 -23.60 25.26
CA GLU A 189 -18.54 -24.95 25.80
C GLU A 189 -19.12 -25.93 24.76
N ASN A 190 -19.35 -25.46 23.53
CA ASN A 190 -20.07 -26.21 22.50
C ASN A 190 -19.15 -26.73 21.40
N VAL A 191 -19.42 -27.95 20.91
CA VAL A 191 -18.60 -28.60 19.88
C VAL A 191 -19.23 -28.42 18.50
N PHE A 192 -18.43 -27.90 17.57
CA PHE A 192 -18.83 -27.68 16.18
C PHE A 192 -17.93 -28.45 15.22
N ARG A 193 -18.54 -28.95 14.13
CA ARG A 193 -17.80 -29.63 13.07
C ARG A 193 -17.44 -28.66 11.95
N VAL A 194 -16.18 -28.67 11.52
CA VAL A 194 -15.73 -27.89 10.35
C VAL A 194 -16.22 -28.55 9.06
N VAL A 195 -17.03 -27.83 8.28
CA VAL A 195 -17.58 -28.32 7.00
C VAL A 195 -16.97 -27.65 5.77
N GLY A 196 -16.31 -26.51 5.96
CA GLY A 196 -15.63 -25.78 4.90
C GLY A 196 -14.49 -24.94 5.44
N ILE A 197 -13.48 -24.74 4.59
CA ILE A 197 -12.34 -23.86 4.81
C ILE A 197 -12.31 -22.89 3.63
N LEU A 198 -12.32 -21.61 3.93
CA LEU A 198 -12.26 -20.55 2.92
C LEU A 198 -10.83 -20.41 2.39
N ASP A 199 -10.70 -20.13 1.10
CA ASP A 199 -9.42 -19.74 0.49
C ASP A 199 -9.19 -18.24 0.73
N ASP A 200 -9.04 -17.88 2.00
CA ASP A 200 -8.80 -16.50 2.42
C ASP A 200 -7.76 -16.39 3.54
N THR A 201 -7.30 -15.17 3.77
CA THR A 201 -6.34 -14.86 4.84
C THR A 201 -7.03 -14.51 6.16
N SER A 202 -8.33 -14.77 6.28
CA SER A 202 -9.12 -14.42 7.46
C SER A 202 -8.88 -15.41 8.59
N THR A 203 -9.01 -14.91 9.82
CA THR A 203 -9.06 -15.75 11.02
C THR A 203 -10.49 -15.92 11.52
N ASN A 204 -11.51 -15.68 10.69
CA ASN A 204 -12.90 -15.64 11.15
C ASN A 204 -13.51 -17.04 11.17
N ILE A 205 -14.50 -17.23 12.06
CA ILE A 205 -15.39 -18.39 12.05
C ILE A 205 -16.77 -17.93 11.58
N TYR A 206 -17.34 -18.64 10.62
CA TYR A 206 -18.67 -18.42 10.09
C TYR A 206 -19.58 -19.56 10.55
N MET A 207 -20.72 -19.20 11.12
CA MET A 207 -21.72 -20.17 11.58
C MET A 207 -23.14 -19.67 11.35
N PRO A 208 -24.16 -20.55 11.47
CA PRO A 208 -25.54 -20.15 11.28
C PRO A 208 -25.92 -19.07 12.29
N ILE A 209 -26.55 -17.98 11.86
CA ILE A 209 -26.88 -16.83 12.71
C ILE A 209 -27.65 -17.23 13.99
N GLN A 210 -28.52 -18.24 13.89
CA GLN A 210 -29.30 -18.72 15.03
C GLN A 210 -28.43 -19.38 16.11
N MET A 211 -27.35 -20.04 15.72
CA MET A 211 -26.35 -20.59 16.65
C MET A 211 -25.44 -19.50 17.19
N ALA A 212 -25.10 -18.51 16.37
CA ALA A 212 -24.28 -17.38 16.81
C ALA A 212 -24.94 -16.59 17.94
N TYR A 213 -26.27 -16.40 17.94
CA TYR A 213 -27.00 -15.80 19.06
C TYR A 213 -26.90 -16.61 20.37
N GLN A 214 -26.61 -17.91 20.30
CA GLN A 214 -26.40 -18.73 21.50
C GLN A 214 -24.96 -18.68 22.00
N MET A 215 -24.01 -18.33 21.13
CA MET A 215 -22.58 -18.22 21.47
C MET A 215 -22.18 -16.80 21.86
N LEU A 216 -23.00 -15.80 21.54
CA LEU A 216 -22.74 -14.38 21.79
C LEU A 216 -23.77 -13.85 22.80
N ASP A 217 -23.35 -13.72 24.06
CA ASP A 217 -24.21 -13.33 25.17
C ASP A 217 -24.74 -11.89 25.08
N ASP A 218 -24.09 -11.04 24.29
CA ASP A 218 -24.42 -9.61 24.11
C ASP A 218 -25.41 -9.36 22.94
N LYS A 219 -25.89 -10.41 22.26
CA LYS A 219 -26.70 -10.27 21.04
C LYS A 219 -28.15 -10.74 21.24
N GLU A 220 -29.10 -9.86 20.96
CA GLU A 220 -30.53 -10.17 20.99
C GLU A 220 -31.07 -10.61 19.63
N ASN A 221 -31.96 -11.62 19.63
CA ASN A 221 -32.52 -12.17 18.40
C ASN A 221 -33.34 -11.14 17.62
N GLY A 222 -32.94 -10.86 16.39
CA GLY A 222 -33.58 -9.87 15.53
C GLY A 222 -32.89 -8.50 15.53
N ILE A 223 -31.83 -8.35 16.33
CA ILE A 223 -30.88 -7.24 16.26
C ILE A 223 -29.63 -7.70 15.51
N TYR A 224 -29.14 -6.85 14.60
CA TYR A 224 -28.01 -7.13 13.72
C TYR A 224 -26.90 -6.09 13.91
N ASP A 225 -25.65 -6.52 13.86
CA ASP A 225 -24.51 -5.61 13.89
C ASP A 225 -24.26 -4.97 12.52
N SER A 226 -24.50 -5.74 11.46
CA SER A 226 -24.38 -5.26 10.10
C SER A 226 -25.27 -6.02 9.13
N ILE A 227 -25.60 -5.36 8.02
CA ILE A 227 -26.30 -5.98 6.88
C ILE A 227 -25.41 -5.79 5.66
N VAL A 228 -24.94 -6.91 5.11
CA VAL A 228 -24.13 -6.93 3.89
C VAL A 228 -25.08 -7.06 2.71
N ILE A 229 -24.97 -6.15 1.75
CA ILE A 229 -25.89 -6.00 0.63
C ILE A 229 -25.10 -6.11 -0.66
N LYS A 230 -25.52 -7.02 -1.54
CA LYS A 230 -24.98 -7.15 -2.89
C LYS A 230 -25.88 -6.42 -3.89
N VAL A 231 -25.28 -5.53 -4.68
CA VAL A 231 -25.98 -4.72 -5.68
C VAL A 231 -25.87 -5.41 -7.05
N LYS A 232 -26.93 -5.34 -7.86
CA LYS A 232 -26.96 -5.99 -9.19
C LYS A 232 -26.00 -5.36 -10.21
N ASP A 233 -25.74 -4.06 -10.08
CA ASP A 233 -25.00 -3.26 -11.05
C ASP A 233 -24.02 -2.33 -10.31
N GLU A 234 -22.73 -2.60 -10.46
CA GLU A 234 -21.66 -1.83 -9.81
C GLU A 234 -21.60 -0.39 -10.33
N GLU A 235 -22.01 -0.12 -11.56
CA GLU A 235 -21.98 1.25 -12.12
C GLU A 235 -23.01 2.16 -11.43
N LYS A 236 -24.10 1.58 -10.92
CA LYS A 236 -25.17 2.27 -10.20
C LYS A 236 -25.04 2.18 -8.68
N LEU A 237 -23.87 1.81 -8.18
CA LEU A 237 -23.60 1.66 -6.75
C LEU A 237 -23.97 2.94 -5.98
N ASN A 238 -23.49 4.11 -6.43
CA ASN A 238 -23.75 5.39 -5.76
C ASN A 238 -25.23 5.79 -5.80
N GLU A 239 -25.94 5.50 -6.89
CA GLU A 239 -27.38 5.73 -6.99
C GLU A 239 -28.14 4.81 -6.02
N THR A 240 -27.72 3.55 -5.94
CA THR A 240 -28.31 2.54 -5.04
C THR A 240 -28.09 2.90 -3.58
N ILE A 241 -26.89 3.39 -3.21
CA ILE A 241 -26.62 3.93 -1.88
C ILE A 241 -27.61 5.04 -1.56
N GLY A 242 -27.76 6.05 -2.43
CA GLY A 242 -28.71 7.15 -2.21
C GLY A 242 -30.16 6.68 -2.04
N LYS A 243 -30.59 5.66 -2.79
CA LYS A 243 -31.93 5.04 -2.64
C LYS A 243 -32.08 4.33 -1.28
N ILE A 244 -31.06 3.57 -0.86
CA ILE A 244 -31.05 2.88 0.44
C ILE A 244 -31.10 3.92 1.57
N GLU A 245 -30.26 4.94 1.51
CA GLU A 245 -30.22 6.01 2.51
C GLU A 245 -31.56 6.72 2.63
N THR A 246 -32.14 7.15 1.50
CA THR A 246 -33.44 7.84 1.49
C THR A 246 -34.53 6.97 2.12
N LYS A 247 -34.52 5.67 1.82
CA LYS A 247 -35.54 4.74 2.32
C LYS A 247 -35.39 4.44 3.81
N LEU A 248 -34.16 4.22 4.28
CA LEU A 248 -33.88 4.01 5.70
C LEU A 248 -34.16 5.28 6.50
N MET A 249 -33.79 6.47 5.98
CA MET A 249 -34.14 7.75 6.60
C MET A 249 -35.65 7.94 6.77
N MET A 250 -36.46 7.57 5.76
CA MET A 250 -37.92 7.65 5.84
C MET A 250 -38.51 6.71 6.90
N ILE A 251 -38.02 5.47 6.99
CA ILE A 251 -38.59 4.47 7.91
C ILE A 251 -38.14 4.71 9.35
N ARG A 252 -36.88 5.12 9.54
CA ARG A 252 -36.32 5.46 10.86
C ARG A 252 -36.65 6.87 11.32
N HIS A 253 -37.29 7.68 10.47
CA HIS A 253 -37.62 9.08 10.75
C HIS A 253 -36.38 9.93 11.10
N VAL A 254 -35.22 9.62 10.50
CA VAL A 254 -33.96 10.33 10.74
C VAL A 254 -33.63 11.26 9.57
N THR A 255 -32.93 12.35 9.87
CA THR A 255 -32.40 13.30 8.88
C THR A 255 -30.89 13.14 8.74
N GLU A 256 -30.26 13.81 7.78
CA GLU A 256 -28.79 13.79 7.63
C GLU A 256 -28.02 14.16 8.93
N LYS A 257 -28.63 14.98 9.79
CA LYS A 257 -28.02 15.41 11.07
C LYS A 257 -28.21 14.43 12.22
N THR A 258 -29.27 13.61 12.16
CA THR A 258 -29.63 12.63 13.19
C THR A 258 -29.49 11.20 12.67
N LYS A 259 -28.75 11.03 11.57
CA LYS A 259 -28.53 9.74 10.93
C LYS A 259 -27.85 8.83 11.93
N ASP A 260 -28.39 7.64 12.08
CA ASP A 260 -28.01 6.65 13.09
C ASP A 260 -27.51 5.36 12.44
N PHE A 261 -27.20 5.40 11.15
CA PHE A 261 -26.65 4.30 10.37
C PHE A 261 -25.58 4.80 9.41
N SER A 262 -24.72 3.90 8.97
CA SER A 262 -23.71 4.19 7.95
C SER A 262 -23.71 3.10 6.88
N ILE A 263 -23.59 3.52 5.63
CA ILE A 263 -23.40 2.61 4.49
C ILE A 263 -21.98 2.82 4.01
N SER A 264 -21.20 1.76 4.04
CA SER A 264 -19.85 1.74 3.48
C SER A 264 -19.83 0.83 2.25
N SER A 265 -19.20 1.27 1.17
CA SER A 265 -18.95 0.41 0.02
C SER A 265 -17.54 -0.14 0.05
N SER A 266 -17.37 -1.39 -0.38
CA SER A 266 -16.04 -1.96 -0.60
C SER A 266 -15.23 -1.10 -1.57
N LYS A 267 -15.88 -0.56 -2.62
CA LYS A 267 -15.26 0.33 -3.60
C LYS A 267 -14.69 1.62 -3.00
N GLN A 268 -15.46 2.33 -2.17
CA GLN A 268 -14.97 3.55 -1.51
C GLN A 268 -13.82 3.25 -0.54
N MET A 269 -13.86 2.10 0.15
CA MET A 269 -12.75 1.66 1.01
C MET A 269 -11.49 1.36 0.17
N GLN A 270 -11.64 0.74 -0.99
CA GLN A 270 -10.54 0.50 -1.94
C GLN A 270 -9.92 1.81 -2.44
N GLU A 271 -10.76 2.77 -2.85
CA GLU A 271 -10.32 4.09 -3.31
C GLU A 271 -9.58 4.84 -2.20
N THR A 272 -10.13 4.89 -0.99
CA THR A 272 -9.50 5.58 0.16
C THR A 272 -8.15 4.96 0.52
N ARG A 273 -8.04 3.63 0.50
CA ARG A 273 -6.76 2.92 0.74
C ARG A 273 -5.74 3.20 -0.37
N SER A 274 -6.19 3.18 -1.63
CA SER A 274 -5.34 3.48 -2.79
C SER A 274 -4.81 4.93 -2.75
N GLU A 275 -5.67 5.89 -2.39
CA GLU A 275 -5.28 7.29 -2.20
C GLU A 275 -4.26 7.47 -1.07
N MET A 276 -4.47 6.81 0.07
CA MET A 276 -3.53 6.83 1.19
C MET A 276 -2.15 6.28 0.77
N MET A 277 -2.11 5.16 0.04
CA MET A 277 -0.86 4.58 -0.46
C MET A 277 -0.18 5.47 -1.51
N SER A 278 -0.95 6.05 -2.41
CA SER A 278 -0.45 7.01 -3.40
C SER A 278 0.19 8.24 -2.73
N SER A 279 -0.42 8.74 -1.64
CA SER A 279 0.13 9.82 -0.82
C SER A 279 1.43 9.42 -0.12
N MET A 280 1.48 8.23 0.49
CA MET A 280 2.71 7.70 1.10
C MET A 280 3.83 7.53 0.08
N ASN A 281 3.54 6.98 -1.10
CA ASN A 281 4.50 6.82 -2.19
C ASN A 281 5.03 8.18 -2.66
N SER A 282 4.14 9.16 -2.84
CA SER A 282 4.53 10.53 -3.23
C SER A 282 5.45 11.18 -2.19
N PHE A 283 5.17 10.99 -0.91
CA PHE A 283 6.03 11.47 0.18
C PHE A 283 7.42 10.82 0.18
N LEU A 284 7.50 9.50 -0.03
CA LEU A 284 8.78 8.79 -0.12
C LEU A 284 9.59 9.24 -1.35
N ILE A 285 8.93 9.43 -2.50
CA ILE A 285 9.56 9.98 -3.71
C ILE A 285 10.12 11.38 -3.44
N ALA A 286 9.42 12.22 -2.67
CA ALA A 286 9.94 13.54 -2.29
C ALA A 286 11.22 13.44 -1.43
N ILE A 287 11.29 12.52 -0.48
CA ILE A 287 12.50 12.26 0.33
C ILE A 287 13.66 11.77 -0.57
N ALA A 288 13.36 10.86 -1.49
CA ALA A 288 14.32 10.36 -2.46
C ALA A 288 14.84 11.48 -3.38
N ALA A 289 13.98 12.39 -3.81
CA ALA A 289 14.35 13.57 -4.60
C ALA A 289 15.31 14.49 -3.82
N VAL A 290 15.10 14.71 -2.52
CA VAL A 290 16.04 15.48 -1.68
C VAL A 290 17.40 14.80 -1.60
N SER A 291 17.44 13.48 -1.45
CA SER A 291 18.69 12.71 -1.41
C SER A 291 19.46 12.80 -2.73
N LEU A 292 18.73 12.77 -3.86
CA LEU A 292 19.30 13.00 -5.18
C LEU A 292 19.88 14.41 -5.36
N ILE A 293 19.22 15.44 -4.80
CA ILE A 293 19.75 16.82 -4.80
C ILE A 293 21.07 16.89 -4.03
N VAL A 294 21.18 16.23 -2.87
CA VAL A 294 22.44 16.19 -2.10
C VAL A 294 23.55 15.52 -2.93
N GLY A 295 23.24 14.41 -3.62
CA GLY A 295 24.15 13.78 -4.57
C GLY A 295 24.57 14.71 -5.71
N ALA A 296 23.61 15.46 -6.28
CA ALA A 296 23.83 16.43 -7.34
C ALA A 296 24.78 17.56 -6.92
N VAL A 297 24.61 18.10 -5.70
CA VAL A 297 25.53 19.11 -5.13
C VAL A 297 26.94 18.54 -4.99
N GLY A 298 27.07 17.28 -4.57
CA GLY A 298 28.34 16.56 -4.53
C GLY A 298 29.02 16.49 -5.90
N VAL A 299 28.27 16.10 -6.94
CA VAL A 299 28.76 16.07 -8.33
C VAL A 299 29.23 17.44 -8.78
N ALA A 300 28.41 18.48 -8.56
CA ALA A 300 28.75 19.85 -8.94
C ALA A 300 30.04 20.30 -8.26
N ASN A 301 30.18 20.08 -6.95
CA ASN A 301 31.36 20.48 -6.19
C ASN A 301 32.63 19.78 -6.69
N SER A 302 32.59 18.45 -6.85
CA SER A 302 33.73 17.72 -7.40
C SER A 302 34.10 18.17 -8.80
N MET A 303 33.10 18.54 -9.59
CA MET A 303 33.32 19.02 -10.95
C MET A 303 33.90 20.43 -10.98
N PHE A 304 33.48 21.35 -10.10
CA PHE A 304 34.14 22.65 -9.92
C PHE A 304 35.62 22.47 -9.59
N THR A 305 35.94 21.60 -8.63
CA THR A 305 37.35 21.35 -8.27
C THR A 305 38.12 20.70 -9.43
N SER A 306 37.50 19.78 -10.16
CA SER A 306 38.13 19.15 -11.34
C SER A 306 38.43 20.16 -12.45
N VAL A 307 37.55 21.15 -12.66
CA VAL A 307 37.78 22.24 -13.60
C VAL A 307 38.96 23.10 -13.16
N LEU A 308 39.03 23.46 -11.87
CA LEU A 308 40.12 24.25 -11.31
C LEU A 308 41.47 23.53 -11.45
N GLU A 309 41.54 22.24 -11.09
CA GLU A 309 42.74 21.41 -11.22
C GLU A 309 43.20 21.24 -12.68
N LYS A 310 42.27 21.30 -13.64
CA LYS A 310 42.53 21.14 -15.08
C LYS A 310 42.53 22.46 -15.87
N THR A 311 42.53 23.60 -15.19
CA THR A 311 42.49 24.94 -15.82
C THR A 311 43.57 25.10 -16.89
N LYS A 312 44.82 24.74 -16.58
CA LYS A 312 45.96 24.84 -17.49
C LYS A 312 45.82 23.96 -18.73
N GLU A 313 45.34 22.72 -18.56
CA GLU A 313 45.07 21.80 -19.68
C GLU A 313 43.97 22.33 -20.60
N ILE A 314 42.91 22.91 -20.03
CA ILE A 314 41.83 23.56 -20.80
C ILE A 314 42.38 24.75 -21.60
N GLY A 315 43.25 25.55 -21.00
CA GLY A 315 43.95 26.66 -21.67
C GLY A 315 44.75 26.19 -22.88
N ILE A 316 45.54 25.12 -22.73
CA ILE A 316 46.32 24.52 -23.83
C ILE A 316 45.39 24.02 -24.95
N MET A 317 44.33 23.28 -24.61
CA MET A 317 43.38 22.77 -25.61
C MET A 317 42.73 23.90 -26.42
N LYS A 318 42.35 24.99 -25.76
CA LYS A 318 41.78 26.16 -26.43
C LYS A 318 42.79 26.91 -27.29
N SER A 319 44.04 27.03 -26.84
CA SER A 319 45.12 27.65 -27.63
C SER A 319 45.44 26.87 -28.91
N ILE A 320 45.23 25.54 -28.90
CA ILE A 320 45.42 24.66 -30.07
C ILE A 320 44.16 24.63 -30.97
N GLY A 321 43.06 25.28 -30.56
CA GLY A 321 41.86 25.49 -31.39
C GLY A 321 40.59 24.75 -30.95
N ALA A 322 40.53 24.18 -29.75
CA ALA A 322 39.30 23.58 -29.22
C ALA A 322 38.20 24.66 -29.02
N ARG A 323 36.97 24.39 -29.50
CA ARG A 323 35.83 25.31 -29.36
C ARG A 323 35.23 25.19 -27.96
N ASN A 324 34.50 26.22 -27.51
CA ASN A 324 33.77 26.18 -26.23
C ASN A 324 32.81 24.97 -26.16
N LYS A 325 32.16 24.62 -27.28
CA LYS A 325 31.27 23.44 -27.37
C LYS A 325 32.02 22.12 -27.16
N ASP A 326 33.28 22.03 -27.57
CA ASP A 326 34.09 20.81 -27.39
C ASP A 326 34.43 20.62 -25.91
N ILE A 327 34.89 21.68 -25.24
CA ILE A 327 35.18 21.67 -23.80
C ILE A 327 33.91 21.36 -22.99
N LEU A 328 32.80 22.06 -23.29
CA LEU A 328 31.51 21.81 -22.64
C LEU A 328 31.09 20.34 -22.78
N SER A 329 31.19 19.77 -23.98
CA SER A 329 30.81 18.37 -24.23
C SER A 329 31.66 17.38 -23.46
N ILE A 330 32.98 17.59 -23.36
CA ILE A 330 33.88 16.72 -22.59
C ILE A 330 33.44 16.67 -21.12
N PHE A 331 33.19 17.83 -20.53
CA PHE A 331 32.81 17.94 -19.12
C PHE A 331 31.39 17.43 -18.85
N LEU A 332 30.43 17.69 -19.75
CA LEU A 332 29.08 17.12 -19.64
C LEU A 332 29.07 15.59 -19.78
N PHE A 333 29.86 15.03 -20.69
CA PHE A 333 30.02 13.57 -20.81
C PHE A 333 30.64 12.98 -19.54
N ASN A 334 31.59 13.67 -18.91
CA ASN A 334 32.15 13.22 -17.64
C ASN A 334 31.09 13.21 -16.53
N ALA A 335 30.28 14.25 -16.43
CA ALA A 335 29.19 14.32 -15.46
C ALA A 335 28.11 13.26 -15.69
N ALA A 336 27.75 13.01 -16.95
CA ALA A 336 26.84 11.94 -17.34
C ALA A 336 27.40 10.55 -17.00
N LEU A 337 28.71 10.32 -17.20
CA LEU A 337 29.37 9.08 -16.86
C LEU A 337 29.38 8.83 -15.35
N ILE A 338 29.64 9.87 -14.55
CA ILE A 338 29.55 9.80 -13.08
C ILE A 338 28.12 9.44 -12.66
N GLY A 339 27.12 10.09 -13.24
CA GLY A 339 25.70 9.78 -13.03
C GLY A 339 25.37 8.33 -13.41
N LEU A 340 25.83 7.85 -14.56
CA LEU A 340 25.59 6.48 -15.05
C LEU A 340 26.23 5.43 -14.13
N VAL A 341 27.50 5.61 -13.75
CA VAL A 341 28.20 4.68 -12.86
C VAL A 341 27.57 4.66 -11.47
N GLY A 342 27.26 5.84 -10.92
CA GLY A 342 26.56 5.95 -9.64
C GLY A 342 25.16 5.36 -9.70
N GLY A 343 24.43 5.57 -10.79
CA GLY A 343 23.11 4.99 -11.01
C GLY A 343 23.14 3.48 -11.15
N PHE A 344 24.10 2.93 -11.90
CA PHE A 344 24.28 1.49 -12.07
C PHE A 344 24.61 0.81 -10.74
N LEU A 345 25.56 1.35 -9.98
CA LEU A 345 25.88 0.85 -8.65
C LEU A 345 24.70 1.03 -7.69
N GLY A 346 24.01 2.17 -7.74
CA GLY A 346 22.81 2.44 -6.95
C GLY A 346 21.68 1.46 -7.21
N VAL A 347 21.43 1.08 -8.47
CA VAL A 347 20.47 0.04 -8.84
C VAL A 347 20.87 -1.31 -8.26
N ILE A 348 22.15 -1.70 -8.37
CA ILE A 348 22.64 -2.97 -7.80
C ILE A 348 22.40 -2.98 -6.28
N PHE A 349 22.85 -1.95 -5.57
CA PHE A 349 22.66 -1.85 -4.12
C PHE A 349 21.19 -1.76 -3.72
N GLY A 350 20.38 -0.98 -4.44
CA GLY A 350 18.94 -0.84 -4.20
C GLY A 350 18.19 -2.16 -4.41
N THR A 351 18.58 -2.95 -5.42
CA THR A 351 18.01 -4.29 -5.68
C THR A 351 18.40 -5.26 -4.57
N ILE A 352 19.66 -5.27 -4.14
CA ILE A 352 20.13 -6.11 -3.03
C ILE A 352 19.41 -5.74 -1.73
N LEU A 353 19.33 -4.45 -1.41
CA LEU A 353 18.61 -3.96 -0.22
C LEU A 353 17.15 -4.39 -0.25
N SER A 354 16.47 -4.21 -1.39
CA SER A 354 15.07 -4.62 -1.59
C SER A 354 14.90 -6.12 -1.38
N ALA A 355 15.78 -6.95 -1.95
CA ALA A 355 15.71 -8.40 -1.80
C ALA A 355 16.02 -8.89 -0.37
N MET A 356 16.83 -8.16 0.40
CA MET A 356 17.16 -8.50 1.79
C MET A 356 16.07 -8.11 2.79
N LEU A 357 15.26 -7.08 2.49
CA LEU A 357 14.21 -6.58 3.37
C LEU A 357 13.18 -7.66 3.79
N PRO A 358 12.63 -8.48 2.88
CA PRO A 358 11.71 -9.57 3.26
C PRO A 358 12.35 -10.61 4.19
N ALA A 359 13.65 -10.90 4.02
CA ALA A 359 14.36 -11.85 4.87
C ALA A 359 14.61 -11.32 6.29
N LEU A 360 14.73 -9.99 6.45
CA LEU A 360 14.97 -9.34 7.74
C LEU A 360 13.70 -9.06 8.54
N MET A 361 12.56 -8.81 7.87
CA MET A 361 11.29 -8.48 8.54
C MET A 361 10.45 -9.72 8.94
N GLY A 362 10.94 -10.93 8.64
CA GLY A 362 10.23 -12.19 8.89
C GLY A 362 8.95 -12.32 8.07
N GLU A 363 8.25 -13.45 8.21
CA GLU A 363 6.98 -13.75 7.52
C GLU A 363 5.79 -12.85 7.96
N THR A 364 6.02 -11.59 8.33
CA THR A 364 4.98 -10.62 8.64
C THR A 364 4.27 -10.18 7.35
N SER A 365 3.47 -11.09 6.79
CA SER A 365 2.23 -10.99 5.98
C SER A 365 2.06 -9.92 4.88
N MET A 366 2.68 -8.74 4.95
CA MET A 366 2.51 -7.64 4.00
C MET A 366 3.53 -7.63 2.85
N LEU A 367 4.64 -8.37 2.96
CA LEU A 367 5.69 -8.45 1.91
C LEU A 367 5.87 -9.87 1.36
N ARG A 368 4.89 -10.77 1.54
CA ARG A 368 4.98 -12.18 1.07
C ARG A 368 5.11 -12.31 -0.45
N GLY A 369 4.70 -11.30 -1.22
CA GLY A 369 4.83 -11.28 -2.68
C GLY A 369 6.28 -11.17 -3.19
N GLY A 370 7.24 -10.81 -2.33
CA GLY A 370 8.59 -10.48 -2.78
C GLY A 370 8.67 -9.07 -3.37
N THR A 371 9.78 -8.38 -3.15
CA THR A 371 10.00 -7.06 -3.76
C THR A 371 10.39 -7.26 -5.22
N PHE A 372 9.47 -7.11 -6.15
CA PHE A 372 9.82 -7.17 -7.57
C PHE A 372 10.37 -5.82 -8.02
N VAL A 373 11.68 -5.78 -8.25
CA VAL A 373 12.29 -4.63 -8.93
C VAL A 373 11.90 -4.71 -10.40
N SER A 374 10.86 -3.96 -10.79
CA SER A 374 10.44 -3.88 -12.18
C SER A 374 11.56 -3.35 -13.07
N VAL A 375 11.72 -3.94 -14.26
CA VAL A 375 12.65 -3.47 -15.29
C VAL A 375 12.38 -1.99 -15.63
N ASN A 376 11.13 -1.56 -15.57
CA ASN A 376 10.76 -0.17 -15.79
C ASN A 376 11.34 0.77 -14.72
N SER A 377 11.31 0.37 -13.44
CA SER A 377 11.90 1.12 -12.34
C SER A 377 13.42 1.27 -12.49
N ILE A 378 14.10 0.24 -12.99
CA ILE A 378 15.54 0.29 -13.28
C ILE A 378 15.86 1.32 -14.38
N ILE A 379 15.10 1.28 -15.48
CA ILE A 379 15.29 2.22 -16.60
C ILE A 379 15.03 3.66 -16.15
N ILE A 380 13.97 3.89 -15.37
CA ILE A 380 13.64 5.21 -14.82
C ILE A 380 14.76 5.69 -13.90
N ALA A 381 15.21 4.85 -12.96
CA ALA A 381 16.27 5.21 -12.01
C ALA A 381 17.60 5.54 -12.71
N LEU A 382 18.01 4.74 -13.69
CA LEU A 382 19.21 5.01 -14.50
C LEU A 382 19.07 6.31 -15.30
N SER A 383 17.93 6.53 -15.95
CA SER A 383 17.68 7.74 -16.73
C SER A 383 17.74 9.00 -15.86
N VAL A 384 17.09 8.94 -14.69
CA VAL A 384 17.10 10.02 -13.69
C VAL A 384 18.52 10.30 -13.20
N SER A 385 19.32 9.27 -12.90
CA SER A 385 20.70 9.44 -12.44
C SER A 385 21.60 10.17 -13.46
N VAL A 386 21.45 9.85 -14.76
CA VAL A 386 22.20 10.50 -15.84
C VAL A 386 21.76 11.94 -16.02
N ILE A 387 20.45 12.19 -16.02
CA ILE A 387 19.89 13.55 -16.13
C ILE A 387 20.39 14.43 -14.99
N ILE A 388 20.37 13.92 -13.76
CA ILE A 388 20.83 14.67 -12.59
C ILE A 388 22.33 14.93 -12.66
N GLY A 389 23.13 13.95 -13.08
CA GLY A 389 24.57 14.15 -13.32
C GLY A 389 24.83 15.27 -14.32
N ILE A 390 24.10 15.28 -15.44
CA ILE A 390 24.21 16.33 -16.47
C ILE A 390 23.81 17.71 -15.92
N ILE A 391 22.67 17.80 -15.21
CA ILE A 391 22.17 19.06 -14.64
C ILE A 391 23.17 19.62 -13.63
N ALA A 392 23.64 18.77 -12.70
CA ALA A 392 24.64 19.14 -11.71
C ALA A 392 25.96 19.61 -12.33
N GLY A 393 26.39 18.94 -13.40
CA GLY A 393 27.63 19.25 -14.09
C GLY A 393 27.55 20.42 -15.06
N PHE A 394 26.36 20.91 -15.39
CA PHE A 394 26.17 21.92 -16.43
C PHE A 394 26.84 23.24 -16.10
N VAL A 395 26.64 23.78 -14.89
CA VAL A 395 27.22 25.05 -14.46
C VAL A 395 28.76 25.03 -14.48
N PRO A 396 29.45 24.07 -13.82
CA PRO A 396 30.91 24.00 -13.88
C PRO A 396 31.43 23.73 -15.30
N ALA A 397 30.77 22.86 -16.09
CA ALA A 397 31.16 22.63 -17.48
C ALA A 397 31.08 23.90 -18.33
N TYR A 398 30.04 24.70 -18.11
CA TYR A 398 29.85 25.96 -18.81
C TYR A 398 30.93 26.98 -18.43
N GLN A 399 31.27 27.10 -17.15
CA GLN A 399 32.36 27.95 -16.70
C GLN A 399 33.70 27.52 -17.31
N ALA A 400 34.02 26.22 -17.29
CA ALA A 400 35.20 25.66 -17.93
C ALA A 400 35.27 26.02 -19.43
N SER A 401 34.13 25.91 -20.12
CA SER A 401 34.01 26.22 -21.54
C SER A 401 34.20 27.71 -21.85
N LYS A 402 34.10 28.61 -20.88
CA LYS A 402 34.26 30.06 -21.05
C LYS A 402 35.62 30.61 -20.60
N LEU A 403 36.49 29.79 -20.01
CA LEU A 403 37.84 30.18 -19.63
C LEU A 403 38.62 30.76 -20.82
N LYS A 404 39.27 31.90 -20.63
CA LYS A 404 40.13 32.51 -21.66
C LYS A 404 41.51 31.82 -21.63
N PRO A 405 42.12 31.51 -22.78
CA PRO A 405 43.40 30.80 -22.81
C PRO A 405 44.53 31.52 -22.07
N VAL A 406 44.54 32.86 -22.15
CA VAL A 406 45.53 33.71 -21.50
C VAL A 406 45.44 33.60 -19.98
N ASP A 407 44.23 33.66 -19.42
CA ASP A 407 44.00 33.56 -17.97
C ASP A 407 44.31 32.14 -17.46
N ALA A 408 43.97 31.12 -18.27
CA ALA A 408 44.17 29.72 -17.92
C ALA A 408 45.64 29.27 -17.89
N LEU A 409 46.50 29.88 -18.72
CA LEU A 409 47.94 29.59 -18.76
C LEU A 409 48.75 30.35 -17.71
N ARG A 410 48.17 31.42 -17.16
CA ARG A 410 48.76 32.26 -16.11
C ARG A 410 48.47 31.75 -14.69
N TYR A 411 47.60 30.76 -14.59
CA TYR A 411 47.23 30.09 -13.34
C TYR A 411 48.40 29.17 -12.92
N GLU A 412 48.96 29.41 -11.73
CA GLU A 412 49.98 28.53 -11.11
C GLU A 412 49.34 27.30 -10.45
#